data_AF-A0A2G9ZT98-F1
#
_entry.id   AF-A0A2G9ZT98-F1
#
_cell.length_a   1.000
_cell.length_b   1.000
_cell.length_c   1.000
_cell.angle_alpha   90.00
_cell.angle_beta   90.00
_cell.angle_gamma   90.00
#
_symmetry.space_group_name_H-M   'P 1'
#
loop_
_entity.id
_entity.type
_entity.pdbx_description
1 polymer ?
#
loop_
_entity_poly.entity_id
_entity_poly.type
_entity_poly.pdbx_seq_one_letter_code
_entity_poly.pdbx_strand_id
1 'polypeptide(L)'
;MASHETVFIVNPHAGGGSTAIRWPRIAVKAKRILSEFKTVLTRLPGDATTLTTAAVVEGTRRLVVVGGDGTLNEVINSLMAFDRELRERVCIGIVPNGTGCDFARTLSIPKNID
;
A
#
# COMPACT_ATOMS: atom_id res chain seq x y z
N MET A 1 -0.26 -20.78 -7.85
CA MET A 1 0.35 -19.67 -7.08
C MET A 1 -0.73 -19.12 -6.18
N ALA A 2 -0.47 -18.94 -4.88
CA ALA A 2 -1.49 -18.47 -3.95
C ALA A 2 -1.83 -17.00 -4.27
N SER A 3 -3.07 -16.72 -4.65
CA SER A 3 -3.58 -15.36 -4.74
C SER A 3 -3.84 -14.87 -3.31
N HIS A 4 -3.21 -13.76 -2.94
CA HIS A 4 -3.52 -13.10 -1.67
C HIS A 4 -4.63 -12.08 -1.91
N GLU A 5 -5.67 -12.13 -1.10
CA GLU A 5 -6.76 -11.16 -1.23
C GLU A 5 -6.27 -9.73 -0.95
N THR A 6 -5.30 -9.58 -0.04
CA THR A 6 -4.68 -8.30 0.34
C THR A 6 -3.16 -8.32 0.15
N VAL A 7 -2.63 -7.26 -0.46
CA VAL A 7 -1.19 -7.01 -0.60
C VAL A 7 -0.86 -5.63 -0.02
N PHE A 8 0.14 -5.60 0.87
CA PHE A 8 0.72 -4.37 1.41
C PHE A 8 1.93 -3.97 0.57
N ILE A 9 1.87 -2.78 -0.03
CA ILE A 9 2.98 -2.15 -0.73
C ILE A 9 3.63 -1.17 0.25
N VAL A 10 4.80 -1.54 0.76
CA VAL A 10 5.46 -0.83 1.85
C VAL A 10 6.68 -0.10 1.31
N ASN A 11 6.72 1.21 1.50
CA ASN A 11 7.93 2.00 1.28
C ASN A 11 8.68 2.17 2.59
N PRO A 12 9.74 1.38 2.87
CA PRO A 12 10.48 1.45 4.12
C PRO A 12 11.16 2.81 4.33
N HIS A 13 11.49 3.54 3.25
CA HIS A 13 12.15 4.84 3.30
C HIS A 13 11.19 6.02 3.51
N ALA A 14 9.87 5.81 3.40
CA ALA A 14 8.89 6.86 3.63
C ALA A 14 8.94 7.39 5.08
N GLY A 15 8.60 8.67 5.24
CA GLY A 15 8.68 9.36 6.53
C GLY A 15 10.11 9.39 7.10
N GLY A 16 11.13 9.51 6.24
CA GLY A 16 12.54 9.52 6.65
C GLY A 16 13.04 8.18 7.20
N GLY A 17 12.49 7.06 6.73
CA GLY A 17 12.83 5.71 7.22
C GLY A 17 11.99 5.22 8.41
N SER A 18 11.11 6.06 8.96
CA SER A 18 10.24 5.66 10.09
C SER A 18 9.25 4.55 9.70
N THR A 19 8.93 4.37 8.41
CA THR A 19 8.05 3.28 7.98
C THR A 19 8.66 1.93 8.28
N ALA A 20 9.97 1.75 8.02
CA ALA A 20 10.67 0.50 8.31
C ALA A 20 10.58 0.11 9.80
N ILE A 21 10.63 1.12 10.68
CA ILE A 21 10.55 0.93 12.14
C ILE A 21 9.12 0.59 12.58
N ARG A 22 8.11 1.28 12.02
CA ARG A 22 6.70 1.08 12.40
C ARG A 22 6.08 -0.17 11.77
N TRP A 23 6.52 -0.55 10.58
CA TRP A 23 5.90 -1.61 9.79
C TRP A 23 5.75 -2.94 10.54
N PRO A 24 6.75 -3.49 11.26
CA PRO A 24 6.57 -4.74 12.01
C PRO A 24 5.38 -4.69 12.98
N ARG A 25 5.17 -3.57 13.67
CA ARG A 25 4.02 -3.38 14.59
C ARG A 25 2.70 -3.30 13.82
N ILE A 26 2.68 -2.56 12.72
CA ILE A 26 1.51 -2.44 11.83
C ILE A 26 1.13 -3.81 11.27
N ALA A 27 2.10 -4.59 10.79
CA ALA A 27 1.91 -5.91 10.23
C ALA A 27 1.32 -6.89 11.25
N VAL A 28 1.77 -6.85 12.51
CA VAL A 28 1.19 -7.67 13.59
C VAL A 28 -0.28 -7.31 13.82
N LYS A 29 -0.63 -6.02 13.86
CA LYS A 29 -2.02 -5.58 14.00
C LYS A 29 -2.87 -5.97 12.80
N ALA A 30 -2.37 -5.73 11.59
CA ALA A 30 -3.02 -6.11 10.35
C ALA A 30 -3.29 -7.62 10.29
N LYS A 31 -2.35 -8.45 10.76
CA LYS A 31 -2.51 -9.91 10.79
C LYS A 31 -3.65 -10.36 11.69
N ARG A 32 -3.91 -9.65 12.79
CA ARG A 32 -5.05 -9.94 13.69
C ARG A 32 -6.40 -9.61 13.06
N ILE A 33 -6.45 -8.70 12.09
CA ILE A 33 -7.69 -8.24 11.44
C ILE A 33 -7.94 -8.99 10.13
N LEU A 34 -6.89 -9.18 9.33
CA LEU A 34 -6.97 -9.67 7.96
C LEU A 34 -6.67 -11.16 7.82
N SER A 35 -6.18 -11.81 8.86
CA SER A 35 -5.72 -13.21 8.90
C SER A 35 -4.48 -13.48 8.04
N GLU A 36 -4.53 -13.16 6.73
CA GLU A 36 -3.45 -13.34 5.77
C GLU A 36 -3.32 -12.16 4.81
N PHE A 37 -2.08 -11.80 4.46
CA PHE A 37 -1.76 -10.81 3.44
C PHE A 37 -0.33 -11.01 2.94
N LYS A 38 -0.05 -10.57 1.72
CA LYS A 38 1.33 -10.48 1.18
C LYS A 38 1.91 -9.12 1.53
N THR A 39 3.21 -9.09 1.79
CA THR A 39 3.96 -7.82 1.94
C THR A 39 4.99 -7.75 0.82
N VAL A 40 5.06 -6.61 0.16
CA VAL A 40 6.09 -6.29 -0.82
C VAL A 40 6.73 -4.95 -0.48
N LEU A 41 8.06 -4.89 -0.54
CA LEU A 41 8.83 -3.71 -0.17
C LEU A 41 9.33 -3.01 -1.42
N THR A 42 9.13 -1.70 -1.50
CA THR A 42 9.81 -0.87 -2.51
C THR A 42 11.27 -0.66 -2.11
N ARG A 43 12.14 -0.52 -3.10
CA ARG A 43 13.58 -0.26 -2.94
C ARG A 43 13.99 1.04 -3.63
N LEU A 44 13.35 1.36 -4.75
CA LEU A 44 13.66 2.52 -5.58
C LEU A 44 12.38 3.14 -6.20
N PRO A 45 12.44 4.38 -6.69
CA PRO A 45 11.32 5.03 -7.36
C PRO A 45 10.80 4.20 -8.55
N GLY A 46 9.48 4.03 -8.65
CA GLY A 46 8.84 3.19 -9.67
C GLY A 46 8.59 1.73 -9.25
N ASP A 47 9.15 1.29 -8.12
CA ASP A 47 8.88 -0.06 -7.62
C ASP A 47 7.42 -0.23 -7.23
N ALA A 48 6.76 0.79 -6.65
CA ALA A 48 5.37 0.64 -6.25
C ALA A 48 4.46 0.43 -7.47
N THR A 49 4.80 1.03 -8.62
CA THR A 49 4.15 0.76 -9.90
C THR A 49 4.30 -0.70 -10.30
N THR A 50 5.55 -1.21 -10.33
CA THR A 50 5.84 -2.60 -10.73
C THR A 50 5.16 -3.62 -9.81
N LEU A 51 5.21 -3.38 -8.50
CA LEU A 51 4.62 -4.24 -7.49
C LEU A 51 3.09 -4.23 -7.53
N THR A 52 2.48 -3.07 -7.81
CA THR A 52 1.03 -2.94 -8.01
C THR A 52 0.59 -3.77 -9.21
N THR A 53 1.26 -3.60 -10.35
CA THR A 53 0.94 -4.37 -11.56
C THR A 53 1.01 -5.87 -11.30
N ALA A 54 2.07 -6.34 -10.65
CA ALA A 54 2.22 -7.75 -10.30
C ALA A 54 1.08 -8.24 -9.38
N ALA A 55 0.77 -7.50 -8.32
CA ALA A 55 -0.28 -7.87 -7.37
C ALA A 55 -1.67 -7.96 -8.03
N VAL A 56 -2.00 -7.02 -8.92
CA VAL A 56 -3.28 -6.98 -9.63
C VAL A 56 -3.40 -8.12 -10.63
N VAL A 57 -2.33 -8.42 -11.38
CA VAL A 57 -2.27 -9.58 -12.29
C VAL A 57 -2.37 -10.90 -11.53
N GLU A 58 -1.82 -10.98 -10.32
CA GLU A 58 -1.99 -12.12 -9.40
C GLU A 58 -3.41 -12.24 -8.81
N GLY A 59 -4.32 -11.31 -9.12
CA GLY A 59 -5.73 -11.34 -8.71
C GLY A 59 -6.00 -10.75 -7.33
N THR A 60 -5.10 -9.90 -6.81
CA THR A 60 -5.31 -9.17 -5.55
C THR A 60 -6.54 -8.26 -5.64
N ARG A 61 -7.32 -8.19 -4.56
CA ARG A 61 -8.51 -7.33 -4.47
C ARG A 61 -8.31 -6.11 -3.57
N ARG A 62 -7.29 -6.12 -2.72
CA ARG A 62 -7.00 -5.06 -1.76
C ARG A 62 -5.52 -4.70 -1.80
N LEU A 63 -5.22 -3.48 -2.23
CA LEU A 63 -3.87 -2.91 -2.20
C LEU A 63 -3.80 -1.93 -1.04
N VAL A 64 -2.89 -2.17 -0.09
CA VAL A 64 -2.68 -1.30 1.06
C VAL A 64 -1.33 -0.62 0.95
N VAL A 65 -1.34 0.71 0.78
CA VAL A 65 -0.14 1.51 0.66
C VAL A 65 0.36 1.91 2.04
N VAL A 66 1.60 1.55 2.38
CA VAL A 66 2.26 1.98 3.62
C VAL A 66 3.42 2.91 3.26
N GLY A 67 3.17 4.20 3.29
CA GLY A 67 4.12 5.20 2.82
C GLY A 67 3.54 6.61 2.80
N GLY A 68 4.04 7.43 1.88
CA GLY A 68 3.56 8.80 1.64
C GLY A 68 2.93 8.98 0.26
N ASP A 69 2.66 10.23 -0.10
CA ASP A 69 1.92 10.59 -1.32
C ASP A 69 2.62 10.12 -2.60
N GLY A 70 3.96 10.10 -2.65
CA GLY A 70 4.70 9.57 -3.80
C GLY A 70 4.46 8.07 -4.04
N THR A 71 4.45 7.27 -2.96
CA THR A 71 4.16 5.83 -3.06
C THR A 71 2.70 5.61 -3.45
N LEU A 72 1.77 6.40 -2.89
CA LEU A 72 0.36 6.36 -3.31
C LEU A 72 0.19 6.73 -4.80
N ASN A 73 0.89 7.76 -5.26
CA ASN A 73 0.84 8.23 -6.64
C ASN A 73 1.26 7.14 -7.62
N GLU A 74 2.37 6.45 -7.35
CA GLU A 74 2.81 5.30 -8.17
C GLU A 74 1.76 4.18 -8.23
N VAL A 75 1.17 3.82 -7.09
CA VAL A 75 0.12 2.77 -7.01
C VAL A 75 -1.12 3.18 -7.81
N ILE A 76 -1.60 4.41 -7.63
CA ILE A 76 -2.77 4.93 -8.35
C ILE A 76 -2.51 4.95 -9.86
N ASN A 77 -1.36 5.48 -10.29
CA ASN A 77 -1.02 5.56 -11.71
C ASN A 77 -0.89 4.17 -12.34
N SER A 78 -0.33 3.19 -11.63
CA SER A 78 -0.32 1.79 -12.08
C SER A 78 -1.73 1.24 -12.26
N LEU A 79 -2.64 1.45 -11.29
CA LEU A 79 -4.03 0.99 -11.40
C LEU A 79 -4.79 1.64 -12.56
N MET A 80 -4.52 2.91 -12.87
CA MET A 80 -5.19 3.62 -13.96
C MET A 80 -4.76 3.13 -15.35
N ALA A 81 -3.66 2.36 -15.45
CA ALA A 81 -3.24 1.74 -16.70
C ALA A 81 -4.02 0.44 -17.03
N PHE A 82 -4.76 -0.11 -16.08
CA PHE A 82 -5.63 -1.28 -16.30
C PHE A 82 -7.00 -0.86 -16.83
N ASP A 83 -7.70 -1.82 -17.45
CA ASP A 83 -9.07 -1.61 -17.86
C ASP A 83 -9.99 -1.30 -16.67
N ARG A 84 -11.15 -0.72 -16.99
CA ARG A 84 -12.12 -0.28 -15.98
C ARG A 84 -12.62 -1.43 -15.11
N GLU A 85 -12.88 -2.58 -15.72
CA GLU A 85 -13.47 -3.73 -15.01
C GLU A 85 -12.52 -4.27 -13.94
N LEU A 86 -11.25 -4.43 -14.29
CA LEU A 86 -10.22 -4.89 -13.36
C LEU A 86 -9.99 -3.85 -12.26
N ARG A 87 -9.88 -2.56 -12.64
CA ARG A 87 -9.68 -1.46 -11.69
C ARG A 87 -10.80 -1.37 -10.65
N GLU A 88 -12.06 -1.56 -11.04
CA GLU A 88 -13.21 -1.52 -10.12
C GLU A 88 -13.25 -2.71 -9.14
N ARG A 89 -12.51 -3.79 -9.40
CA ARG A 89 -12.40 -4.94 -8.49
C ARG A 89 -11.35 -4.75 -7.39
N VAL A 90 -10.51 -3.71 -7.49
CA VAL A 90 -9.40 -3.45 -6.57
C VAL A 90 -9.73 -2.26 -5.67
N CYS A 91 -9.69 -2.47 -4.35
CA CYS A 91 -9.78 -1.41 -3.36
C CYS A 91 -8.38 -0.95 -2.93
N ILE A 92 -8.20 0.37 -2.76
CA ILE A 92 -6.99 0.94 -2.18
C ILE A 92 -7.25 1.32 -0.72
N GLY A 93 -6.35 0.87 0.16
CA GLY A 93 -6.19 1.40 1.51
C GLY A 93 -4.89 2.17 1.64
N ILE A 94 -4.84 3.13 2.56
CA ILE A 94 -3.60 3.86 2.90
C ILE A 94 -3.35 3.79 4.40
N VAL A 95 -2.12 3.48 4.75
CA VAL A 95 -1.57 3.58 6.09
C VAL A 95 -0.50 4.68 6.03
N PRO A 96 -0.88 5.93 6.34
CA PRO A 96 0.02 7.06 6.15
C PRO A 96 1.18 6.99 7.14
N ASN A 97 2.40 7.16 6.63
CA ASN A 97 3.57 7.33 7.47
C ASN A 97 4.43 8.52 7.02
N GLY A 98 4.55 9.50 7.92
CA GLY A 98 5.30 10.74 7.69
C GLY A 98 4.51 12.00 8.03
N THR A 99 5.19 13.15 7.97
CA THR A 99 4.62 14.47 8.26
C THR A 99 3.86 15.05 7.07
N GLY A 100 4.35 14.85 5.84
CA GLY A 100 3.78 15.32 4.58
C GLY A 100 2.95 14.28 3.81
N CYS A 101 1.95 13.66 4.45
CA CYS A 101 0.91 12.92 3.73
C CYS A 101 -0.29 13.85 3.55
N ASP A 102 -0.28 14.64 2.49
CA ASP A 102 -1.32 15.63 2.22
C ASP A 102 -2.61 14.94 1.79
N PHE A 103 -2.52 13.82 1.05
CA PHE A 103 -3.69 13.04 0.67
C PHE A 103 -4.44 12.51 1.89
N ALA A 104 -3.72 11.88 2.83
CA ALA A 104 -4.31 11.37 4.06
C ALA A 104 -4.90 12.50 4.92
N ARG A 105 -4.28 13.69 4.94
CA ARG A 105 -4.81 14.85 5.67
C ARG A 105 -6.12 15.35 5.05
N THR A 106 -6.17 15.49 3.73
CA THR A 106 -7.37 15.91 3.00
C THR A 106 -8.54 14.96 3.23
N LEU A 107 -8.27 13.66 3.29
CA LEU A 107 -9.29 12.64 3.57
C LEU A 107 -9.56 12.41 5.06
N SER A 108 -8.97 13.21 5.95
CA SER A 108 -9.08 13.07 7.42
C SER A 108 -8.76 11.66 7.93
N ILE A 109 -7.81 10.98 7.26
CA ILE A 109 -7.39 9.63 7.64
C ILE A 109 -6.53 9.72 8.90
N PRO A 110 -6.86 8.97 9.97
CA PRO A 110 -6.06 8.95 11.19
C PRO A 110 -4.61 8.56 10.92
N LYS A 111 -3.67 9.30 11.51
CA LYS A 111 -2.23 8.98 11.46
C LYS A 111 -1.81 8.00 12.54
N ASN A 112 -2.60 7.92 13.61
CA ASN A 112 -2.39 6.96 14.67
C ASN A 112 -2.97 5.60 14.26
N ILE A 113 -2.20 4.55 14.50
CA ILE A 113 -2.57 3.15 14.23
C ILE A 113 -2.83 2.42 15.57
N ASP A 114 -2.58 3.09 16.70
CA ASP A 114 -2.99 2.67 18.05
C ASP A 114 -4.45 3.02 18.33
#